data_AF-A0A327JHE9-F1
#
_entry.id   AF-A0A327JHE9-F1
#
_cell.length_a   1.000
_cell.length_b   1.000
_cell.length_c   1.000
_cell.angle_alpha   90.00
_cell.angle_beta   90.00
_cell.angle_gamma   90.00
#
_symmetry.space_group_name_H-M   'P 1'
#
loop_
_entity.id
_entity.type
_entity.pdbx_description
1 polymer ?
#
loop_
_entity_poly.entity_id
_entity_poly.type
_entity_poly.pdbx_seq_one_letter_code
_entity_poly.pdbx_strand_id
1 'polypeptide(L)'
;MPKSTYYRWKKKYKKVELTSLEELVIKLCKKNFYHYGHRKIKSILNRKYGINVNRKTVQKIMQKFEIQCQVKKKRQKYICGESNIIVPN
;
A
#
# COMPACT_ATOMS: atom_id res chain seq x y z
N MET A 1 -18.19 -24.71 27.66
CA MET A 1 -18.07 -23.87 26.44
C MET A 1 -17.45 -24.70 25.31
N PRO A 2 -18.01 -24.72 24.09
CA PRO A 2 -17.45 -25.51 22.99
C PRO A 2 -15.99 -25.13 22.66
N LYS A 3 -15.15 -26.13 22.34
CA LYS A 3 -13.74 -25.90 21.94
C LYS A 3 -13.63 -24.92 20.76
N SER A 4 -14.54 -25.01 19.80
CA SER A 4 -14.61 -24.11 18.64
C SER A 4 -14.78 -22.65 19.06
N THR A 5 -15.66 -22.39 20.03
CA THR A 5 -15.87 -21.06 20.61
C THR A 5 -14.58 -20.58 21.30
N TYR A 6 -13.97 -21.40 22.16
CA TYR A 6 -12.73 -21.04 22.85
C TYR A 6 -11.62 -20.60 21.89
N TYR A 7 -11.31 -21.40 20.86
CA TYR A 7 -10.25 -21.08 19.90
C TYR A 7 -10.57 -19.87 19.01
N ARG A 8 -11.85 -19.63 18.70
CA ARG A 8 -12.28 -18.41 17.99
C ARG A 8 -11.97 -17.16 18.80
N TRP A 9 -12.33 -17.14 20.09
CA TRP A 9 -12.00 -16.04 20.99
C TRP A 9 -10.49 -15.91 21.15
N LYS A 10 -9.78 -16.99 21.46
CA LYS A 10 -8.31 -16.98 21.57
C LYS A 10 -7.61 -16.40 20.33
N LYS A 11 -8.08 -16.71 19.12
CA LYS A 11 -7.55 -16.15 17.87
C LYS A 11 -7.86 -14.66 17.72
N LYS A 12 -9.06 -14.22 18.10
CA LYS A 12 -9.49 -12.81 18.03
C LYS A 12 -8.63 -11.90 18.94
N TYR A 13 -8.24 -12.38 20.11
CA TYR A 13 -7.42 -11.62 21.07
C TYR A 13 -5.93 -11.83 20.92
N LYS A 14 -5.47 -12.60 19.92
CA LYS A 14 -4.04 -12.75 19.64
C LYS A 14 -3.52 -11.42 19.09
N LYS A 15 -2.61 -10.77 19.82
CA LYS A 15 -1.87 -9.61 19.31
C LYS A 15 -1.17 -10.00 18.01
N VAL A 16 -1.45 -9.26 16.95
CA VAL A 16 -0.77 -9.42 15.67
C VAL A 16 0.45 -8.51 15.71
N GLU A 17 1.59 -9.07 16.09
CA GLU A 17 2.87 -8.38 15.94
C GLU A 17 3.25 -8.31 14.47
N LEU A 18 3.80 -7.17 14.04
CA LEU A 18 4.28 -7.02 12.67
C LEU A 18 5.55 -7.84 12.49
N THR A 19 5.61 -8.58 11.39
CA THR A 19 6.87 -9.20 10.98
C THR A 19 7.83 -8.15 10.43
N SER A 20 9.14 -8.31 10.58
CA SER A 20 10.14 -7.36 10.05
C SER A 20 9.97 -7.08 8.54
N LEU A 21 9.50 -8.06 7.77
CA LEU A 21 9.14 -7.89 6.37
C LEU A 21 7.95 -6.92 6.18
N GLU A 22 6.91 -7.06 7.00
CA GLU A 22 5.71 -6.22 6.95
C GLU A 22 6.07 -4.77 7.26
N GLU A 23 6.86 -4.54 8.31
CA GLU A 23 7.36 -3.22 8.68
C GLU A 23 8.14 -2.57 7.54
N LEU A 24 9.03 -3.34 6.90
CA LEU A 24 9.86 -2.85 5.81
C LEU A 24 9.03 -2.51 4.57
N VAL A 25 8.03 -3.33 4.23
CA VAL A 25 7.07 -3.04 3.15
C VAL A 25 6.27 -1.77 3.45
N ILE A 26 5.76 -1.62 4.67
CA ILE A 26 5.03 -0.41 5.11
C ILE A 26 5.94 0.83 5.01
N LYS A 27 7.18 0.73 5.48
CA LYS A 27 8.18 1.81 5.42
C LYS A 27 8.47 2.23 3.98
N LEU A 28 8.64 1.27 3.07
CA LEU A 28 8.85 1.55 1.65
C LEU A 28 7.63 2.19 1.00
N CYS A 29 6.42 1.74 1.31
CA CYS A 29 5.19 2.33 0.76
C CYS A 29 5.02 3.78 1.24
N LYS A 30 5.19 4.04 2.54
CA LYS A 30 5.16 5.38 3.14
C LYS A 30 6.19 6.32 2.52
N LYS A 31 7.44 5.87 2.39
CA LYS A 31 8.53 6.66 1.79
C LYS A 31 8.24 7.12 0.36
N ASN A 32 7.44 6.35 -0.39
CA ASN A 32 7.11 6.64 -1.79
C ASN A 32 5.67 7.17 -1.95
N PHE A 33 5.06 7.70 -0.88
CA PHE A 33 3.71 8.25 -0.88
C PHE A 33 2.66 7.30 -1.48
N TYR A 34 2.84 5.99 -1.26
CA TYR A 34 1.98 4.92 -1.76
C TYR A 34 1.83 4.88 -3.30
N HIS A 35 2.73 5.50 -4.07
CA HIS A 35 2.68 5.47 -5.54
C HIS A 35 3.21 4.17 -6.14
N TYR A 36 3.87 3.34 -5.34
CA TYR A 36 4.46 2.10 -5.81
C TYR A 36 3.57 0.91 -5.49
N GLY A 37 3.19 0.17 -6.54
CA GLY A 37 2.52 -1.12 -6.41
C GLY A 37 3.48 -2.25 -6.02
N HIS A 38 2.90 -3.40 -5.68
CA HIS A 38 3.63 -4.59 -5.20
C HIS A 38 4.71 -5.10 -6.15
N ARG A 39 4.50 -4.97 -7.48
CA ARG A 39 5.52 -5.31 -8.49
C ARG A 39 6.81 -4.51 -8.26
N LYS A 40 6.68 -3.20 -8.02
CA LYS A 40 7.82 -2.30 -7.85
C LYS A 40 8.43 -2.42 -6.46
N ILE A 41 7.61 -2.59 -5.43
CA ILE A 41 8.08 -2.89 -4.06
C ILE A 41 8.92 -4.18 -4.05
N LYS A 42 8.45 -5.27 -4.68
CA LYS A 42 9.25 -6.50 -4.83
C LYS A 42 10.62 -6.22 -5.46
N SER A 43 10.65 -5.45 -6.55
CA SER A 43 11.91 -5.12 -7.24
C SER A 43 12.86 -4.33 -6.32
N ILE A 44 12.34 -3.39 -5.54
CA ILE A 44 13.13 -2.60 -4.58
C ILE A 44 13.64 -3.48 -3.44
N LEU A 45 12.80 -4.39 -2.92
CA LEU A 45 13.18 -5.36 -1.89
C LEU A 45 14.36 -6.21 -2.35
N ASN A 46 14.27 -6.76 -3.56
CA ASN A 46 15.33 -7.58 -4.13
C ASN A 46 16.62 -6.77 -4.35
N ARG A 47 16.51 -5.58 -4.97
CA ARG A 47 17.69 -4.76 -5.34
C ARG A 47 18.40 -4.13 -4.16
N LYS A 48 17.67 -3.63 -3.16
CA LYS A 48 18.27 -2.87 -2.04
C LYS A 48 18.60 -3.72 -0.83
N TYR A 49 17.82 -4.77 -0.60
CA TYR A 49 17.94 -5.58 0.62
C TYR A 49 18.31 -7.04 0.32
N GLY A 50 18.41 -7.44 -0.95
CA GLY A 50 18.69 -8.84 -1.34
C GLY A 50 17.56 -9.80 -0.98
N ILE A 51 16.39 -9.30 -0.55
CA ILE A 51 15.30 -10.15 -0.07
C ILE A 51 14.47 -10.62 -1.25
N ASN A 52 14.61 -11.90 -1.60
CA ASN A 52 13.80 -12.51 -2.63
C ASN A 52 12.45 -12.97 -2.05
N VAL A 53 11.41 -12.19 -2.30
CA VAL A 53 10.04 -12.51 -1.88
C VAL A 53 9.15 -12.70 -3.11
N ASN A 54 8.20 -13.63 -3.04
CA ASN A 54 7.19 -13.75 -4.07
C ASN A 54 6.35 -12.45 -4.16
N ARG A 55 6.01 -12.03 -5.37
CA ARG A 55 5.15 -10.86 -5.59
C ARG A 55 3.80 -10.97 -4.85
N LYS A 56 3.23 -12.19 -4.77
CA LYS A 56 1.92 -12.41 -4.14
C LYS A 56 1.94 -12.17 -2.63
N THR A 57 3.06 -12.42 -1.94
CA THR A 57 3.15 -12.15 -0.50
C THR A 57 3.18 -10.66 -0.23
N VAL A 58 3.94 -9.89 -1.01
CA VAL A 58 3.93 -8.42 -0.95
C VAL A 58 2.51 -7.89 -1.20
N GLN A 59 1.78 -8.45 -2.17
CA GLN A 59 0.39 -8.09 -2.42
C GLN A 59 -0.52 -8.35 -1.22
N LYS A 60 -0.42 -9.54 -0.61
CA LYS A 60 -1.20 -9.89 0.59
C LYS A 60 -0.90 -8.96 1.76
N ILE A 61 0.37 -8.62 1.98
CA ILE A 61 0.79 -7.66 3.01
C ILE A 61 0.16 -6.29 2.72
N MET A 62 0.27 -5.80 1.48
CA MET A 62 -0.31 -4.51 1.13
C MET A 62 -1.84 -4.49 1.30
N GLN A 63 -2.52 -5.63 1.09
CA GLN A 63 -3.97 -5.75 1.29
C GLN A 63 -4.32 -5.81 2.78
N LYS A 64 -3.56 -6.60 3.57
CA LYS A 64 -3.73 -6.74 5.03
C LYS A 64 -3.67 -5.39 5.75
N PHE A 65 -2.80 -4.49 5.31
CA PHE A 65 -2.61 -3.16 5.91
C PHE A 65 -3.26 -2.03 5.12
N GLU A 66 -4.06 -2.32 4.08
CA GLU A 66 -4.76 -1.33 3.25
C GLU A 66 -3.85 -0.27 2.59
N ILE A 67 -2.56 -0.56 2.43
CA ILE A 67 -1.54 0.32 1.83
C ILE A 67 -1.43 0.14 0.31
N GLN A 68 -2.56 0.00 -0.38
CA GLN A 68 -2.56 -0.21 -1.83
C GLN A 68 -1.98 1.00 -2.59
N CYS A 69 -1.54 0.74 -3.81
CA CYS A 69 -1.01 1.78 -4.69
C CYS A 69 -2.07 2.85 -4.96
N GLN A 70 -1.76 4.10 -4.63
CA GLN A 70 -2.66 5.24 -4.84
C GLN A 70 -2.35 5.95 -6.15
N VAL A 71 -3.42 6.38 -6.82
CA VAL A 71 -3.31 7.21 -8.03
C VAL A 71 -2.78 8.58 -7.63
N LYS A 72 -1.75 9.04 -8.33
CA LYS A 72 -1.23 10.39 -8.15
C LYS A 72 -2.29 11.40 -8.62
N LYS A 73 -2.66 12.35 -7.75
CA LYS A 73 -3.56 13.44 -8.12
C LYS A 73 -2.96 14.23 -9.28
N LYS A 74 -3.80 14.55 -10.29
CA LYS A 74 -3.39 15.39 -11.41
C LYS A 74 -3.01 16.76 -10.89
N ARG A 75 -1.86 17.29 -11.34
CA ARG A 75 -1.47 18.67 -11.02
C ARG A 75 -2.41 19.63 -11.72
N GLN A 76 -3.03 20.54 -10.97
CA GLN A 76 -3.82 21.63 -11.54
C GLN A 76 -2.91 22.49 -12.41
N LYS A 77 -3.35 22.76 -13.65
CA LYS A 77 -2.67 23.70 -14.55
C LYS A 77 -3.35 25.05 -14.34
N TYR A 78 -2.60 26.04 -13.90
CA TYR A 78 -3.03 27.43 -13.99
C TYR A 78 -2.77 27.88 -15.42
N ILE A 79 -3.78 28.46 -16.07
CA ILE A 79 -3.62 29.07 -17.39
C ILE A 79 -2.74 30.31 -17.18
N CYS A 80 -1.65 30.42 -17.92
CA CYS A 80 -0.85 31.64 -17.95
C CYS A 80 -1.41 32.49 -19.10
N GLY A 81 -2.45 33.29 -18.82
CA GLY A 81 -3.14 34.14 -19.81
C GLY A 81 -4.64 34.33 -19.52
N GLU A 82 -5.28 35.25 -20.25
CA GLU A 82 -6.73 35.49 -20.15
C GLU A 82 -7.52 34.33 -20.77
N SER A 83 -8.40 33.71 -19.98
CA SER A 83 -9.36 32.72 -20.47
C SER A 83 -10.59 33.44 -21.04
N ASN A 84 -10.57 33.77 -22.32
CA ASN A 84 -11.77 34.23 -23.03
C ASN A 84 -12.69 33.03 -23.31
N ILE A 85 -13.30 32.49 -22.26
CA ILE A 85 -14.39 31.52 -22.36
C ILE A 85 -15.68 32.33 -22.45
N ILE A 86 -16.11 32.63 -23.68
CA ILE A 86 -17.45 33.14 -23.94
C ILE A 86 -18.05 32.19 -24.98
N VAL A 87 -19.12 31.49 -24.61
CA VAL A 87 -19.98 30.74 -25.53
C VAL A 87 -21.21 31.61 -25.81
N PRO A 88 -21.27 32.31 -26.96
CA PRO A 88 -22.50 32.95 -27.40
C PRO A 88 -23.36 31.96 -28.21
N ASN A 89 -24.67 32.10 -28.09
CA ASN A 89 -25.66 31.54 -29.02
C ASN A 89 -26.05 32.60 -30.05
#